data_AF-A0A395HZV7-F1
#
_entry.id   AF-A0A395HZV7-F1
#
_cell.length_a   1.000
_cell.length_b   1.000
_cell.length_c   1.000
_cell.angle_alpha   90.00
_cell.angle_beta   90.00
_cell.angle_gamma   90.00
#
_symmetry.space_group_name_H-M   'P 1'
#
loop_
_entity.id
_entity.type
_entity.pdbx_description
1 polymer ?
#
loop_
_entity_poly.entity_id
_entity_poly.type
_entity_poly.pdbx_seq_one_letter_code
_entity_poly.pdbx_strand_id
1 'polypeptide(L)'
;MDGSRGLDFLLISVRDPNYGATGWQGTLFVFAMILVAYYFNVYASGLMARMQNLLLATHVLCWVLIVVSLWVLAPRQSAEAVFTKFENFGGFSSMRLTVMVGQLSAIYGCLSSDATAHMSGEIKDAGRYVPIAITWSYFANAIMALIVLITMLFAIPSVEDALNDESGYPLIYVVKQAPDTSGVPLHSREPV
;
A
#
# COMPACT_ATOMS: atom_id res chain seq x y z
N MET A 1 -16.86 12.91 5.79
CA MET A 1 -16.22 11.71 5.22
C MET A 1 -16.10 11.91 3.71
N ASP A 2 -14.98 12.48 3.28
CA ASP A 2 -14.66 12.67 1.86
C ASP A 2 -13.59 11.65 1.49
N GLY A 3 -14.01 10.55 0.86
CA GLY A 3 -13.15 9.46 0.41
C GLY A 3 -12.34 9.77 -0.86
N SER A 4 -12.27 11.04 -1.28
CA SER A 4 -11.56 11.46 -2.51
C SER A 4 -10.10 11.88 -2.29
N ARG A 5 -9.58 11.80 -1.06
CA ARG A 5 -8.19 12.16 -0.75
C ARG A 5 -7.24 11.03 -1.16
N GLY A 6 -6.72 11.13 -2.38
CA GLY A 6 -5.65 10.27 -2.88
C GLY A 6 -4.39 10.33 -2.02
N LEU A 7 -3.51 9.34 -2.22
CA LEU A 7 -2.24 9.18 -1.50
C LEU A 7 -1.32 10.41 -1.61
N ASP A 8 -1.49 11.20 -2.66
CA ASP A 8 -0.78 12.45 -2.96
C ASP A 8 -1.05 13.56 -1.94
N PHE A 9 -2.26 13.63 -1.37
CA PHE A 9 -2.60 14.66 -0.39
C PHE A 9 -2.20 14.30 1.04
N LEU A 10 -1.94 13.02 1.33
CA LEU A 10 -1.64 12.55 2.68
C LEU A 10 -0.29 13.02 3.18
N LEU A 11 0.74 12.98 2.34
CA LEU A 11 2.08 13.42 2.75
C LEU A 11 2.11 14.94 3.01
N ILE A 12 1.24 15.69 2.33
CA ILE A 12 1.10 17.13 2.52
C ILE A 12 0.29 17.43 3.79
N SER A 13 -0.82 16.71 4.04
CA SER A 13 -1.63 16.90 5.25
C SER A 13 -0.94 16.40 6.53
N VAL A 14 -0.09 15.38 6.44
CA VAL A 14 0.76 14.92 7.55
C VAL A 14 1.82 15.96 7.90
N ARG A 15 2.29 16.75 6.91
CA ARG A 15 3.29 17.81 7.14
C ARG A 15 2.66 19.13 7.59
N ASP A 16 1.47 19.49 7.09
CA ASP A 16 0.74 20.69 7.48
C ASP A 16 -0.73 20.37 7.82
N PRO A 17 -1.07 20.32 9.13
CA PRO A 17 -2.42 19.99 9.59
C PRO A 17 -3.51 20.97 9.15
N ASN A 18 -3.15 22.19 8.73
CA ASN A 18 -4.10 23.22 8.29
C ASN A 18 -4.33 23.21 6.77
N TYR A 19 -3.71 22.26 6.04
CA TYR A 19 -3.85 22.20 4.59
C TYR A 19 -5.22 21.65 4.18
N GLY A 20 -6.16 22.56 3.93
CA GLY A 20 -7.45 22.25 3.33
C GLY A 20 -7.29 21.87 1.86
N ALA A 21 -6.93 20.63 1.58
CA ALA A 21 -6.83 20.11 0.21
C ALA A 21 -8.16 20.35 -0.53
N THR A 22 -8.12 21.16 -1.58
CA THR A 22 -9.29 21.47 -2.42
C THR A 22 -9.27 20.59 -3.67
N GLY A 23 -10.42 20.06 -4.09
CA GLY A 23 -10.48 19.05 -5.17
C GLY A 23 -9.81 19.45 -6.49
N TRP A 24 -9.78 20.75 -6.82
CA TRP A 24 -9.11 21.24 -8.04
C TRP A 24 -7.57 21.15 -7.97
N GLN A 25 -6.98 21.21 -6.77
CA GLN A 25 -5.54 21.00 -6.58
C GLN A 25 -5.16 19.56 -6.91
N GLY A 26 -6.05 18.60 -6.60
CA GLY A 26 -5.91 17.19 -7.00
C GLY A 26 -5.86 17.03 -8.51
N THR A 27 -6.79 17.66 -9.20
CA THR A 27 -6.81 17.61 -10.67
C THR A 27 -5.54 18.22 -11.29
N LEU A 28 -5.04 19.34 -10.78
CA LEU A 28 -3.78 19.93 -11.27
C LEU A 28 -2.57 19.03 -10.99
N PHE A 29 -2.54 18.37 -9.83
CA PHE A 29 -1.47 17.41 -9.51
C PHE A 29 -1.50 16.21 -10.47
N VAL A 30 -2.69 15.69 -10.76
CA VAL A 30 -2.88 14.64 -11.77
C VAL A 30 -2.42 15.11 -13.15
N PHE A 31 -2.76 16.33 -13.58
CA PHE A 31 -2.26 16.88 -14.85
C PHE A 31 -0.74 17.03 -14.87
N ALA A 32 -0.13 17.47 -13.76
CA ALA A 32 1.33 17.54 -13.65
C ALA A 32 1.97 16.15 -13.76
N MET A 33 1.40 15.14 -13.09
CA MET A 33 1.87 13.74 -13.21
C MET A 33 1.74 13.21 -14.62
N ILE A 34 0.64 13.50 -15.32
CA ILE A 34 0.42 13.09 -16.72
C ILE A 34 1.48 13.72 -17.62
N LEU A 35 1.79 15.00 -17.45
CA LEU A 35 2.82 15.70 -18.24
C LEU A 35 4.22 15.09 -18.01
N VAL A 36 4.55 14.76 -16.76
CA VAL A 36 5.80 14.06 -16.44
C VAL A 36 5.83 12.68 -17.08
N ALA A 37 4.77 11.89 -16.91
CA ALA A 37 4.66 10.56 -17.51
C ALA A 37 4.74 10.62 -19.05
N TYR A 38 4.10 11.60 -19.68
CA TYR A 38 4.18 11.85 -21.11
C TYR A 38 5.63 12.11 -21.55
N TYR A 39 6.33 13.00 -20.84
CA TYR A 39 7.73 13.31 -21.15
C TYR A 39 8.62 12.06 -21.06
N PHE A 40 8.51 11.27 -19.99
CA PHE A 40 9.28 10.03 -19.86
C PHE A 40 8.92 8.99 -20.92
N ASN A 41 7.64 8.85 -21.28
CA ASN A 41 7.21 7.91 -22.32
C ASN A 41 7.76 8.28 -23.70
N VAL A 42 7.83 9.57 -24.04
CA VAL A 42 8.31 10.03 -25.36
C VAL A 42 9.84 10.02 -25.44
N TYR A 43 10.53 10.53 -24.42
CA TYR A 43 11.97 10.80 -24.50
C TYR A 43 12.85 9.75 -23.81
N ALA A 44 12.30 8.95 -22.90
CA ALA A 44 13.06 7.98 -22.10
C ALA A 44 12.64 6.52 -22.36
N SER A 45 12.00 6.23 -23.49
CA SER A 45 11.55 4.87 -23.85
C SER A 45 12.68 3.83 -23.86
N GLY A 46 13.89 4.20 -24.28
CA GLY A 46 15.09 3.33 -24.20
C GLY A 46 15.63 3.11 -22.79
N LEU A 47 15.23 3.94 -21.81
CA LEU A 47 15.63 3.83 -20.41
C LEU A 47 14.61 3.04 -19.58
N MET A 48 13.38 2.84 -20.09
CA MET A 48 12.29 2.12 -19.45
C MET A 48 12.74 0.79 -18.83
N ALA A 49 13.42 -0.07 -19.59
CA ALA A 49 13.85 -1.38 -19.09
C ALA A 49 14.80 -1.28 -17.88
N ARG A 50 15.67 -0.26 -17.85
CA ARG A 50 16.58 -0.03 -16.71
C ARG A 50 15.82 0.55 -15.51
N MET A 51 14.87 1.46 -15.75
CA MET A 51 14.00 2.00 -14.70
C MET A 51 13.12 0.92 -14.11
N GLN A 52 12.58 0.00 -14.91
CA GLN A 52 11.78 -1.13 -14.44
C GLN A 52 12.56 -2.01 -13.46
N ASN A 53 13.82 -2.34 -13.79
CA ASN A 53 14.70 -3.10 -12.91
C ASN A 53 15.03 -2.33 -11.61
N LEU A 54 15.28 -1.02 -11.70
CA LEU A 54 15.53 -0.17 -10.53
C LEU A 54 14.29 -0.05 -9.63
N LEU A 55 13.11 0.10 -10.23
CA LEU A 55 11.84 0.17 -9.51
C LEU A 55 11.53 -1.16 -8.84
N LEU A 56 11.82 -2.30 -9.48
CA LEU A 56 11.69 -3.62 -8.86
C LEU A 56 12.62 -3.77 -7.65
N ALA A 57 13.90 -3.38 -7.79
CA ALA A 57 14.85 -3.42 -6.68
C ALA A 57 14.42 -2.52 -5.52
N THR A 58 13.99 -1.28 -5.83
CA THR A 58 13.46 -0.34 -4.83
C THR A 58 12.19 -0.88 -4.18
N HIS A 59 11.29 -1.52 -4.95
CA HIS A 59 10.06 -2.10 -4.44
C HIS A 59 10.34 -3.19 -3.41
N VAL A 60 11.24 -4.12 -3.72
CA VAL A 60 11.65 -5.18 -2.78
C VAL A 60 12.32 -4.57 -1.54
N LEU A 61 13.17 -3.56 -1.71
CA LEU A 61 13.80 -2.86 -0.60
C LEU A 61 12.77 -2.18 0.32
N CYS A 62 11.82 -1.44 -0.25
CA CYS A 62 10.74 -0.81 0.50
C CYS A 62 9.88 -1.84 1.23
N TRP A 63 9.58 -2.98 0.60
CA TRP A 63 8.86 -4.08 1.24
C TRP A 63 9.61 -4.60 2.47
N VAL A 64 10.93 -4.85 2.36
CA VAL A 64 11.75 -5.27 3.51
C VAL A 64 11.72 -4.22 4.61
N LEU A 65 11.89 -2.94 4.26
CA LEU A 65 11.88 -1.85 5.24
C LEU A 65 10.54 -1.74 5.98
N ILE A 66 9.41 -1.90 5.27
CA ILE A 66 8.08 -1.88 5.89
C ILE A 66 7.93 -3.04 6.87
N VAL A 67 8.29 -4.26 6.47
CA VAL A 67 8.18 -5.44 7.34
C VAL A 67 9.07 -5.27 8.58
N VAL A 68 10.34 -4.89 8.39
CA VAL A 68 11.27 -4.71 9.51
C VAL A 68 10.82 -3.58 10.45
N SER A 69 10.39 -2.45 9.90
CA SER A 69 9.88 -1.32 10.67
C SER A 69 8.71 -1.74 11.56
N LEU A 70 7.71 -2.42 10.99
CA LEU A 70 6.56 -2.91 11.75
C LEU A 70 6.97 -3.94 12.81
N TRP A 71 7.91 -4.84 12.51
CA TRP A 71 8.37 -5.83 13.48
C TRP A 71 9.13 -5.24 14.65
N VAL A 72 9.90 -4.17 14.43
CA VAL A 72 10.72 -3.54 15.48
C VAL A 72 9.90 -2.56 16.32
N LEU A 73 9.02 -1.79 15.69
CA LEU A 73 8.37 -0.64 16.33
C LEU A 73 6.96 -0.92 16.83
N ALA A 74 6.24 -1.88 16.24
CA ALA A 74 4.84 -2.05 16.56
C ALA A 74 4.61 -2.89 17.83
N PRO A 75 3.63 -2.52 18.67
CA PRO A 75 3.14 -3.38 19.74
C PRO A 75 2.55 -4.67 19.12
N ARG A 76 2.87 -5.82 19.71
CA ARG A 76 2.48 -7.13 19.16
C ARG A 76 1.21 -7.68 19.80
N GLN A 77 0.23 -8.03 18.97
CA GLN A 77 -0.94 -8.81 19.38
C GLN A 77 -0.59 -10.29 19.60
N SER A 78 -1.43 -11.01 20.35
CA SER A 78 -1.26 -12.46 20.53
C SER A 78 -1.61 -13.21 19.24
N ALA A 79 -0.94 -14.34 19.00
CA ALA A 79 -1.23 -15.17 17.82
C ALA A 79 -2.67 -15.68 17.83
N GLU A 80 -3.25 -15.92 19.00
CA GLU A 80 -4.67 -16.25 19.13
C GLU A 80 -5.55 -15.13 18.57
N ALA A 81 -5.33 -13.87 18.98
CA ALA A 81 -6.09 -12.74 18.47
C ALA A 81 -5.99 -12.61 16.95
N VAL A 82 -4.81 -12.85 16.36
CA VAL A 82 -4.59 -12.73 14.90
C VAL A 82 -5.26 -13.84 14.10
N PHE A 83 -5.24 -15.08 14.57
CA PHE A 83 -5.70 -16.23 13.78
C PHE A 83 -7.12 -16.71 14.12
N THR A 84 -7.68 -16.31 15.26
CA THR A 84 -8.99 -16.81 15.72
C THR A 84 -10.06 -15.73 15.84
N LYS A 85 -9.67 -14.45 15.98
CA LYS A 85 -10.62 -13.34 16.09
C LYS A 85 -11.01 -12.84 14.69
N PHE A 86 -12.31 -12.86 14.40
CA PHE A 86 -12.87 -12.30 13.18
C PHE A 86 -13.86 -11.19 13.54
N GLU A 87 -13.72 -10.04 12.88
CA GLU A 87 -14.53 -8.84 13.14
C GLU A 87 -15.23 -8.37 11.87
N ASN A 88 -16.45 -7.86 12.01
CA ASN A 88 -17.30 -7.43 10.91
C ASN A 88 -17.65 -5.95 11.00
N PHE A 89 -16.72 -5.12 10.55
CA PHE A 89 -16.89 -3.66 10.51
C PHE A 89 -17.75 -3.18 9.33
N GLY A 90 -17.97 -4.02 8.32
CA GLY A 90 -18.74 -3.66 7.11
C GLY A 90 -20.26 -3.80 7.27
N GLY A 91 -20.76 -4.23 8.43
CA GLY A 91 -22.20 -4.41 8.66
C GLY A 91 -22.83 -5.54 7.84
N PHE A 92 -22.02 -6.46 7.30
CA PHE A 92 -22.53 -7.55 6.46
C PHE A 92 -23.36 -8.55 7.28
N SER A 93 -24.32 -9.21 6.63
CA SER A 93 -25.26 -10.13 7.29
C SER A 93 -24.60 -11.41 7.84
N SER A 94 -23.40 -11.76 7.39
CA SER A 94 -22.68 -12.93 7.88
C SER A 94 -21.17 -12.72 7.80
N MET A 95 -20.43 -13.34 8.73
CA MET A 95 -18.97 -13.31 8.75
C MET A 95 -18.34 -13.89 7.47
N ARG A 96 -18.98 -14.90 6.87
CA ARG A 96 -18.54 -15.47 5.59
C ARG A 96 -18.54 -14.44 4.47
N LEU A 97 -19.57 -13.59 4.42
CA LEU A 97 -19.64 -12.50 3.44
C LEU A 97 -18.57 -11.44 3.73
N THR A 98 -18.37 -11.09 5.00
CA THR A 98 -17.30 -10.17 5.41
C THR A 98 -15.93 -10.63 4.94
N VAL A 99 -15.59 -11.91 5.13
CA VAL A 99 -14.31 -12.48 4.66
C VAL A 99 -14.20 -12.43 3.14
N MET A 100 -15.29 -12.76 2.42
CA MET A 100 -15.30 -12.74 0.95
C MET A 100 -15.11 -11.33 0.38
N VAL A 101 -15.63 -10.31 1.06
CA VAL A 101 -15.43 -8.89 0.68
C VAL A 101 -14.06 -8.40 1.15
N GLY A 102 -13.61 -8.78 2.34
CA GLY A 102 -12.34 -8.33 2.92
C GLY A 102 -11.10 -8.76 2.13
N GLN A 103 -11.16 -9.90 1.43
CA GLN A 103 -10.06 -10.36 0.57
C GLN A 103 -9.92 -9.58 -0.75
N LEU A 104 -10.88 -8.71 -1.12
CA LEU A 104 -10.84 -7.98 -2.39
C LEU A 104 -9.55 -7.16 -2.54
N SER A 105 -9.14 -6.44 -1.49
CA SER A 105 -7.90 -5.64 -1.50
C SER A 105 -6.66 -6.50 -1.76
N ALA A 106 -6.62 -7.72 -1.21
CA ALA A 106 -5.52 -8.66 -1.44
C ALA A 106 -5.52 -9.19 -2.89
N ILE A 107 -6.71 -9.46 -3.45
CA ILE A 107 -6.87 -9.89 -4.84
C ILE A 107 -6.37 -8.81 -5.81
N TYR A 108 -6.71 -7.54 -5.56
CA TYR A 108 -6.24 -6.43 -6.39
C TYR A 108 -4.71 -6.34 -6.44
N GLY A 109 -4.02 -6.64 -5.34
CA GLY A 109 -2.55 -6.67 -5.28
C GLY A 109 -1.91 -7.80 -6.10
N CYS A 110 -2.68 -8.81 -6.53
CA CYS A 110 -2.19 -9.94 -7.31
C CYS A 110 -2.46 -9.81 -8.83
N LEU A 111 -3.11 -8.73 -9.27
CA LEU A 111 -3.38 -8.46 -10.68
C LEU A 111 -2.13 -7.87 -11.36
N SER A 112 -1.45 -8.67 -12.19
CA SER A 112 -0.31 -8.18 -12.99
C SER A 112 -0.08 -8.92 -14.32
N SER A 113 -0.90 -9.91 -14.65
CA SER A 113 -0.66 -10.81 -15.78
C SER A 113 -0.85 -10.16 -17.15
N ASP A 114 -1.73 -9.16 -17.24
CA ASP A 114 -2.15 -8.54 -18.50
C ASP A 114 -1.00 -7.81 -19.22
N ALA A 115 -0.22 -7.01 -18.50
CA ALA A 115 0.93 -6.30 -19.05
C ALA A 115 1.97 -7.26 -19.66
N THR A 116 2.21 -8.40 -19.01
CA THR A 116 3.15 -9.42 -19.51
C THR A 116 2.63 -10.09 -20.78
N ALA A 117 1.32 -10.31 -20.88
CA ALA A 117 0.69 -10.84 -22.08
C ALA A 117 0.78 -9.86 -23.25
N HIS A 118 0.58 -8.56 -23.01
CA HIS A 118 0.72 -7.52 -24.02
C HIS A 118 2.14 -7.37 -24.56
N MET A 119 3.17 -7.58 -23.73
CA MET A 119 4.58 -7.53 -24.14
C MET A 119 5.10 -8.84 -24.73
N SER A 120 4.23 -9.84 -24.94
CA SER A 120 4.63 -11.15 -25.47
C SER A 120 5.33 -11.08 -26.83
N GLY A 121 5.03 -10.08 -27.67
CA GLY A 121 5.70 -9.87 -28.96
C GLY A 121 7.18 -9.47 -28.88
N GLU A 122 7.62 -8.96 -27.72
CA GLU A 122 8.99 -8.47 -27.50
C GLU A 122 9.87 -9.50 -26.77
N ILE A 123 9.30 -10.64 -26.37
CA ILE A 123 9.95 -11.67 -25.57
C ILE A 123 10.40 -12.83 -26.48
N LYS A 124 11.69 -13.18 -26.41
CA LYS A 124 12.22 -14.37 -27.06
C LYS A 124 11.60 -15.62 -26.44
N ASP A 125 11.05 -16.52 -27.26
CA ASP A 125 10.34 -17.73 -26.84
C ASP A 125 9.15 -17.45 -25.89
N ALA A 126 8.34 -16.44 -26.24
CA ALA A 126 7.19 -15.99 -25.45
C ALA A 126 6.25 -17.11 -25.00
N GLY A 127 6.00 -18.13 -25.85
CA GLY A 127 5.13 -19.26 -25.51
C GLY A 127 5.56 -20.06 -24.27
N ARG A 128 6.85 -19.98 -23.90
CA ARG A 128 7.39 -20.59 -22.67
C ARG A 128 7.58 -19.57 -21.56
N TYR A 129 8.19 -18.43 -21.85
CA TYR A 129 8.60 -17.48 -20.82
C TYR A 129 7.46 -16.60 -20.30
N VAL A 130 6.44 -16.29 -21.12
CA VAL A 130 5.29 -15.48 -20.69
C VAL A 130 4.48 -16.20 -19.61
N PRO A 131 4.05 -17.48 -19.77
CA PRO A 131 3.34 -18.19 -18.72
C PRO A 131 4.16 -18.31 -17.44
N ILE A 132 5.46 -18.62 -17.55
CA ILE A 132 6.37 -18.73 -16.41
C ILE A 132 6.47 -17.39 -15.66
N ALA A 133 6.65 -16.28 -16.37
CA ALA A 133 6.75 -14.95 -15.77
C ALA A 133 5.46 -14.55 -15.03
N ILE A 134 4.29 -14.81 -15.63
CA ILE A 134 2.99 -14.55 -15.00
C ILE A 134 2.85 -15.37 -13.71
N THR A 135 3.16 -16.67 -13.75
CA THR A 135 3.05 -17.55 -12.59
C THR A 135 3.98 -17.11 -11.45
N TRP A 136 5.26 -16.84 -11.74
CA TRP A 136 6.20 -16.40 -10.71
C TRP A 136 5.85 -15.03 -10.14
N SER A 137 5.43 -14.08 -10.97
CA SER A 137 4.97 -12.76 -10.52
C SER A 137 3.78 -12.90 -9.56
N TYR A 138 2.80 -13.73 -9.92
CA TYR A 138 1.62 -13.97 -9.10
C TYR A 138 1.97 -14.54 -7.72
N PHE A 139 2.76 -15.63 -7.68
CA PHE A 139 3.12 -16.26 -6.41
C PHE A 139 4.05 -15.40 -5.56
N ALA A 140 5.01 -14.71 -6.17
CA ALA A 140 5.90 -13.81 -5.43
C ALA A 140 5.11 -12.66 -4.77
N ASN A 141 4.21 -12.01 -5.52
CA ASN A 141 3.37 -10.94 -4.99
C ASN A 141 2.40 -11.45 -3.91
N ALA A 142 1.78 -12.63 -4.11
CA ALA A 142 0.89 -13.23 -3.11
C ALA A 142 1.62 -13.52 -1.79
N ILE A 143 2.85 -14.06 -1.84
CA ILE A 143 3.65 -14.33 -0.65
C ILE A 143 4.05 -13.02 0.05
N MET A 144 4.52 -12.03 -0.70
CA MET A 144 4.89 -10.72 -0.15
C MET A 144 3.70 -10.02 0.51
N ALA A 145 2.53 -10.05 -0.13
CA ALA A 145 1.29 -9.50 0.40
C ALA A 145 0.84 -10.23 1.67
N LEU A 146 0.94 -11.57 1.70
CA LEU A 146 0.58 -12.37 2.87
C LEU A 146 1.48 -12.05 4.08
N ILE A 147 2.79 -11.90 3.86
CA ILE A 147 3.74 -11.53 4.93
C ILE A 147 3.40 -10.15 5.50
N VAL A 148 3.13 -9.16 4.64
CA VAL A 148 2.74 -7.82 5.09
C VAL A 148 1.39 -7.83 5.81
N LEU A 149 0.42 -8.60 5.30
CA LEU A 149 -0.89 -8.74 5.93
C LEU A 149 -0.76 -9.32 7.34
N ILE A 150 -0.07 -10.45 7.50
CA ILE A 150 0.14 -11.07 8.82
C ILE A 150 0.88 -10.12 9.74
N THR A 151 1.95 -9.48 9.24
CA THR A 151 2.72 -8.48 10.01
C THR A 151 1.83 -7.34 10.49
N MET A 152 0.96 -6.83 9.62
CA MET A 152 0.04 -5.74 9.94
C MET A 152 -1.03 -6.17 10.95
N LEU A 153 -1.56 -7.39 10.85
CA LEU A 153 -2.48 -7.94 11.87
C LEU A 153 -1.82 -8.07 13.25
N PHE A 154 -0.53 -8.42 13.32
CA PHE A 154 0.21 -8.42 14.57
C PHE A 154 0.49 -7.01 15.11
N ALA A 155 0.63 -6.02 14.22
CA ALA A 155 1.05 -4.66 14.53
C ALA A 155 -0.09 -3.69 14.87
N ILE A 156 -1.35 -4.04 14.54
CA ILE A 156 -2.53 -3.22 14.85
C ILE A 156 -3.15 -3.66 16.18
N PRO A 157 -3.19 -2.80 17.22
CA PRO A 157 -3.87 -3.12 18.47
C PRO A 157 -5.39 -3.14 18.38
N SER A 158 -5.96 -2.23 17.57
CA SER A 158 -7.40 -2.05 17.41
C SER A 158 -7.69 -1.61 15.98
N VAL A 159 -8.43 -2.45 15.25
CA VAL A 159 -8.82 -2.15 13.85
C VAL A 159 -9.81 -1.01 13.79
N GLU A 160 -10.69 -0.89 14.79
CA GLU A 160 -11.69 0.18 14.87
C GLU A 160 -11.04 1.55 15.03
N ASP A 161 -10.03 1.67 15.90
CA ASP A 161 -9.29 2.93 16.06
C ASP A 161 -8.47 3.26 14.81
N ALA A 162 -7.90 2.25 14.14
CA ALA A 162 -7.18 2.43 12.89
C ALA A 162 -8.07 2.91 11.74
N LEU A 163 -9.35 2.50 11.72
CA LEU A 163 -10.35 2.95 10.73
C LEU A 163 -10.88 4.35 11.03
N ASN A 164 -10.89 4.76 12.30
CA ASN A 164 -11.35 6.07 12.74
C ASN A 164 -10.24 7.13 12.83
N ASP A 165 -8.96 6.76 12.62
CA ASP A 165 -7.85 7.72 12.60
C ASP A 165 -7.99 8.71 11.45
N GLU A 166 -7.71 9.99 11.74
CA GLU A 166 -7.81 11.09 10.76
C GLU A 166 -6.92 10.90 9.52
N SER A 167 -5.88 10.06 9.60
CA SER A 167 -5.07 9.75 8.42
C SER A 167 -5.87 9.00 7.36
N GLY A 168 -6.84 8.17 7.73
CA GLY A 168 -7.59 7.31 6.81
C GLY A 168 -6.80 6.11 6.26
N TYR A 169 -5.57 5.88 6.74
CA TYR A 169 -4.70 4.79 6.28
C TYR A 169 -4.12 4.02 7.47
N PRO A 170 -4.51 2.75 7.66
CA PRO A 170 -4.08 1.95 8.81
C PRO A 170 -2.55 1.82 8.98
N LEU A 171 -1.80 1.82 7.88
CA LEU A 171 -0.32 1.80 7.94
C LEU A 171 0.25 3.06 8.60
N ILE A 172 -0.33 4.24 8.32
CA ILE A 172 0.11 5.49 8.93
C ILE A 172 -0.22 5.49 10.42
N TYR A 173 -1.40 4.98 10.79
CA TYR A 173 -1.80 4.81 12.19
C TYR A 173 -0.80 3.95 12.98
N VAL A 174 -0.40 2.78 12.44
CA VAL A 174 0.59 1.91 13.10
C VAL A 174 1.95 2.60 13.23
N VAL A 175 2.39 3.32 12.19
CA VAL A 175 3.65 4.06 12.24
C VAL A 175 3.60 5.23 13.23
N LYS A 176 2.45 5.90 13.40
CA LYS A 176 2.27 6.93 14.44
C LYS A 176 2.34 6.38 15.87
N GLN A 177 2.04 5.10 16.05
CA GLN A 177 2.12 4.43 17.35
C GLN A 177 3.52 3.92 17.70
N ALA A 178 4.44 3.90 16.72
CA ALA A 178 5.82 3.55 16.93
C ALA A 178 6.46 4.48 17.99
N PRO A 179 7.23 3.95 18.96
CA PRO A 179 7.95 4.77 19.94
C PRO A 179 8.87 5.77 19.24
N ASP A 180 8.81 7.04 19.66
CA ASP A 180 9.63 8.13 19.15
C ASP A 180 11.13 7.81 19.37
N THR A 181 11.79 7.28 18.35
CA THR A 181 13.25 7.07 18.35
C THR A 181 13.98 8.33 17.89
N SER A 182 13.25 9.43 17.65
CA SER A 182 13.78 10.69 17.12
C SER A 182 13.60 11.90 18.03
N GLY A 183 13.18 11.76 19.29
CA GLY A 183 13.23 12.87 20.27
C GLY A 183 12.58 14.19 19.81
N VAL A 184 11.64 14.13 18.87
CA VAL A 184 10.83 15.27 18.44
C VAL A 184 9.44 14.99 18.96
N PRO A 185 9.10 15.47 20.17
CA PRO A 185 7.79 15.24 20.75
C PRO A 185 6.73 15.87 19.84
N LEU A 186 5.98 15.05 19.11
CA LEU A 186 4.73 15.45 18.47
C LEU A 186 3.55 15.48 19.47
N HIS A 187 3.84 15.35 20.76
CA HIS A 187 2.88 15.46 21.84
C HIS A 187 2.90 16.87 22.44
N SER A 188 2.28 17.84 21.76
CA SER A 188 1.75 19.02 22.42
C SER A 188 0.67 19.71 21.57
N ARG A 189 -0.48 19.04 21.37
CA ARG A 189 -1.76 19.74 21.17
C ARG A 189 -2.87 18.97 21.87
N GLU A 190 -2.96 19.17 23.18
CA GLU A 190 -4.22 18.99 23.90
C GLU A 190 -5.22 20.07 23.45
N PRO A 191 -6.54 19.76 23.44
CA PRO A 191 -7.57 20.70 23.06
C PRO A 191 -7.92 21.63 24.24
N VAL A 192 -8.05 22.93 23.95
CA VAL A 192 -8.91 23.86 24.70
C VAL A 192 -9.85 24.52 23.70
#